data_AF-A0A656GHQ4-F1
#
_entry.id   AF-A0A656GHQ4-F1
#
_cell.length_a   1.000
_cell.length_b   1.000
_cell.length_c   1.000
_cell.angle_alpha   90.00
_cell.angle_beta   90.00
_cell.angle_gamma   90.00
#
_symmetry.space_group_name_H-M   'P 1'
#
loop_
_entity.id
_entity.type
_entity.pdbx_description
1 polymer ?
#
loop_
_entity_poly.entity_id
_entity_poly.type
_entity_poly.pdbx_seq_one_letter_code
_entity_poly.pdbx_strand_id
1 'polypeptide(L)'
;KLIIEAGLEITFKAGGSFIKIDAGGVTVSGSQVKLNSGGSPGKGSEAAPLLPDLAVQPDRGDSGEMLAPAQTQAIKRKPFCEECAQASEKANK
;
A
#
# COMPACT_ATOMS: atom_id res chain seq x y z
N LYS A 1 -30.40 13.96 -43.91
CA LYS A 1 -30.30 14.71 -42.63
C LYS A 1 -31.55 15.56 -42.51
N LEU A 2 -32.37 15.34 -41.48
CA LEU A 2 -33.57 16.15 -41.21
C LEU A 2 -33.23 17.12 -40.07
N ILE A 3 -33.60 18.39 -40.23
CA ILE A 3 -33.45 19.42 -39.20
C ILE A 3 -34.85 19.96 -38.94
N ILE A 4 -35.24 19.98 -37.67
CA ILE A 4 -36.53 20.51 -37.22
C ILE A 4 -36.21 21.68 -36.30
N GLU A 5 -36.65 22.87 -36.68
CA GLU A 5 -36.52 24.09 -35.90
C GLU A 5 -37.91 24.52 -35.43
N ALA A 6 -38.04 24.84 -34.15
CA ALA A 6 -39.25 25.46 -33.62
C ALA A 6 -38.88 26.63 -32.71
N GLY A 7 -39.71 27.68 -32.73
CA GLY A 7 -39.39 28.94 -32.07
C GLY A 7 -39.60 28.95 -30.55
N LEU A 8 -40.45 28.08 -30.00
CA LEU A 8 -40.82 28.11 -28.58
C LEU A 8 -40.74 26.73 -27.93
N GLU A 9 -41.38 25.73 -28.55
CA GLU A 9 -41.42 24.37 -28.01
C GLU A 9 -41.59 23.34 -29.14
N ILE A 10 -40.96 22.17 -29.00
CA ILE A 10 -41.21 20.97 -29.82
C ILE A 10 -41.76 19.89 -28.90
N THR A 11 -42.91 19.31 -29.26
CA THR A 11 -43.47 18.17 -28.55
C THR A 11 -43.72 16.98 -29.49
N PHE A 12 -43.10 15.84 -29.19
CA PHE A 12 -43.40 14.55 -29.82
C PHE A 12 -44.31 13.74 -28.92
N LYS A 13 -45.45 13.25 -29.43
CA LYS A 13 -46.37 12.38 -28.67
C LYS A 13 -46.49 11.02 -29.35
N ALA A 14 -46.42 9.94 -28.57
CA ALA A 14 -46.63 8.58 -29.05
C ALA A 14 -47.16 7.69 -27.91
N GLY A 15 -48.32 7.05 -28.11
CA GLY A 15 -48.85 6.04 -27.19
C GLY A 15 -48.98 6.51 -25.73
N GLY A 16 -49.38 7.76 -25.49
CA GLY A 16 -49.48 8.36 -24.15
C GLY A 16 -48.13 8.83 -23.55
N SER A 17 -47.02 8.56 -24.22
CA SER A 17 -45.71 9.11 -23.90
C SER A 17 -45.46 10.41 -24.68
N PHE A 18 -44.65 11.30 -24.14
CA PHE A 18 -44.24 12.53 -24.82
C PHE A 18 -42.79 12.94 -24.54
N ILE A 19 -42.20 13.61 -25.51
CA ILE A 19 -40.91 14.31 -25.39
C ILE A 19 -41.18 15.78 -25.71
N LYS A 20 -40.80 16.67 -24.81
CA LYS A 20 -41.01 18.12 -24.92
C LYS A 20 -39.67 18.82 -24.83
N ILE A 21 -39.41 19.75 -25.74
CA ILE A 21 -38.18 20.54 -25.82
C ILE A 21 -38.60 21.99 -25.80
N ASP A 22 -38.24 22.70 -24.74
CA ASP A 22 -38.54 24.11 -24.53
C ASP A 22 -37.30 24.87 -24.02
N ALA A 23 -37.46 26.15 -23.69
CA ALA A 23 -36.37 26.97 -23.15
C ALA A 23 -35.81 26.47 -21.80
N GLY A 24 -36.56 25.64 -21.07
CA GLY A 24 -36.15 24.99 -19.82
C GLY A 24 -35.41 23.66 -20.03
N GLY A 25 -35.38 23.14 -21.26
CA GLY A 25 -34.62 21.95 -21.64
C GLY A 25 -35.49 20.84 -22.24
N VAL A 26 -35.09 19.59 -21.99
CA VAL A 26 -35.74 18.39 -22.54
C VAL A 26 -36.49 17.64 -21.44
N THR A 27 -37.80 17.54 -21.59
CA THR A 27 -38.68 16.74 -20.72
C THR A 27 -39.10 15.47 -21.44
N VAL A 28 -38.96 14.31 -20.79
CA VAL A 28 -39.38 13.01 -21.32
C VAL A 28 -40.33 12.34 -20.33
N SER A 29 -41.51 11.94 -20.78
CA SER A 29 -42.51 11.27 -19.96
C SER A 29 -43.09 10.07 -20.71
N GLY A 30 -43.12 8.91 -20.07
CA GLY A 30 -43.65 7.68 -20.66
C GLY A 30 -43.60 6.52 -19.68
N SER A 31 -44.32 5.44 -19.97
CA SER A 31 -44.36 4.22 -19.12
C SER A 31 -43.01 3.51 -19.03
N GLN A 32 -42.21 3.58 -20.09
CA GLN A 32 -40.83 3.08 -20.12
C GLN A 32 -39.95 4.09 -20.85
N VAL A 33 -38.95 4.63 -20.14
CA VAL A 33 -37.97 5.57 -20.70
C VAL A 33 -36.58 4.95 -20.61
N LYS A 34 -36.00 4.62 -21.77
CA LYS A 34 -34.64 4.05 -21.86
C LYS A 34 -33.64 5.17 -22.15
N LEU A 35 -33.12 5.80 -21.09
CA LEU A 35 -32.03 6.77 -21.20
C LEU A 35 -30.69 6.03 -21.10
N ASN A 36 -29.85 6.14 -22.14
CA ASN A 36 -28.52 5.53 -22.18
C ASN A 36 -28.53 4.02 -21.85
N SER A 37 -29.66 3.33 -22.05
CA SER A 37 -29.82 1.91 -21.69
C SER A 37 -29.26 0.97 -22.77
N GLY A 38 -28.31 1.45 -23.55
CA GLY A 38 -27.62 0.70 -24.60
C GLY A 38 -26.13 0.65 -24.31
N GLY A 39 -25.56 -0.55 -24.41
CA GLY A 39 -24.15 -0.82 -24.16
C GLY A 39 -23.97 -1.88 -23.07
N SER A 40 -23.48 -3.04 -23.46
CA SER A 40 -23.02 -4.03 -22.49
C SER A 40 -21.66 -3.59 -21.96
N PRO A 41 -21.36 -3.73 -20.66
CA PRO A 41 -19.98 -3.60 -20.20
C PRO A 41 -19.10 -4.58 -20.99
N GLY A 42 -17.95 -4.11 -21.46
CA GLY A 42 -16.96 -4.99 -22.06
C GLY A 42 -16.52 -6.05 -21.04
N LYS A 43 -16.29 -7.29 -21.48
CA LYS A 43 -15.69 -8.31 -20.61
C LYS A 43 -14.22 -7.96 -20.38
N GLY A 44 -13.84 -7.59 -19.17
CA GLY A 44 -12.44 -7.50 -18.75
C GLY A 44 -11.84 -8.90 -18.56
N SER A 45 -10.58 -9.10 -18.93
CA SER A 45 -9.83 -10.30 -18.58
C SER A 45 -9.33 -10.22 -17.14
N GLU A 46 -9.26 -11.35 -16.44
CA GLU A 46 -8.70 -11.42 -15.09
C GLU A 46 -7.19 -11.10 -15.07
N ALA A 47 -6.70 -10.55 -13.97
CA ALA A 47 -5.27 -10.36 -13.75
C ALA A 47 -4.62 -11.69 -13.35
N ALA A 48 -3.51 -12.05 -14.00
CA ALA A 48 -2.69 -13.23 -13.67
C ALA A 48 -1.32 -12.79 -13.12
N PRO A 49 -1.24 -12.27 -11.88
CA PRO A 49 0.03 -11.89 -11.27
C PRO A 49 0.90 -13.13 -11.00
N LEU A 50 2.21 -12.99 -11.20
CA LEU A 50 3.18 -14.00 -10.78
C LEU A 50 3.23 -14.06 -9.24
N LEU A 51 3.23 -15.26 -8.68
CA LEU A 51 3.43 -15.46 -7.25
C LEU A 51 4.90 -15.21 -6.88
N PRO A 52 5.18 -14.66 -5.69
CA PRO A 52 6.54 -14.57 -5.19
C PRO A 52 7.13 -15.96 -4.96
N ASP A 53 8.45 -16.08 -5.11
CA ASP A 53 9.16 -17.32 -4.86
C ASP A 53 9.22 -17.64 -3.36
N LEU A 54 9.46 -18.92 -3.03
CA LEU A 54 9.58 -19.36 -1.65
C LEU A 54 10.84 -18.79 -1.01
N ALA A 55 10.70 -18.31 0.23
CA ALA A 55 11.83 -17.82 1.00
C ALA A 55 12.84 -18.95 1.25
N VAL A 56 14.08 -18.76 0.81
CA VAL A 56 15.21 -19.63 1.16
C VAL A 56 15.72 -19.21 2.54
N GLN A 57 15.93 -20.19 3.44
CA GLN A 57 16.55 -19.90 4.72
C GLN A 57 17.99 -19.43 4.48
N PRO A 58 18.44 -18.34 5.12
CA PRO A 58 19.83 -17.93 5.03
C PRO A 58 20.73 -19.03 5.61
N ASP A 59 21.85 -19.30 4.95
CA ASP A 59 22.88 -20.19 5.48
C ASP A 59 23.26 -19.73 6.89
N ARG A 60 23.28 -20.64 7.86
CA ARG A 60 23.88 -20.35 9.17
C ARG A 60 25.37 -20.20 8.94
N GLY A 61 25.83 -18.96 8.83
CA GLY A 61 27.26 -18.66 8.81
C GLY A 61 27.93 -19.26 10.05
N ASP A 62 29.13 -19.81 9.87
CA ASP A 62 29.97 -20.29 10.96
C ASP A 62 30.20 -19.17 11.96
N SER A 63 29.61 -19.31 13.15
CA SER A 63 29.89 -18.43 14.28
C SER A 63 31.36 -18.63 14.67
N GLY A 64 32.17 -17.58 14.55
CA GLY A 64 33.59 -17.60 14.90
C GLY A 64 33.85 -18.02 16.35
N GLU A 65 35.03 -18.60 16.61
CA GLU A 65 35.40 -19.14 17.91
C GLU A 65 35.38 -18.09 19.02
N MET A 66 34.81 -18.48 20.17
CA MET A 66 34.62 -17.65 21.35
C MET A 66 35.98 -17.28 21.97
N LEU A 67 36.27 -15.97 22.10
CA LEU A 67 37.52 -15.41 22.65
C LEU A 67 37.71 -15.57 24.18
N ALA A 68 37.14 -16.61 24.78
CA ALA A 68 37.25 -16.93 26.21
C ALA A 68 38.71 -16.88 26.76
N PRO A 69 39.75 -17.38 26.05
CA PRO A 69 41.12 -17.28 26.56
C PRO A 69 41.66 -15.84 26.60
N ALA A 70 41.28 -14.97 25.66
CA ALA A 70 41.73 -13.58 25.64
C ALA A 70 41.11 -12.76 26.80
N GLN A 71 39.84 -13.01 27.11
CA GLN A 71 39.16 -12.38 28.25
C GLN A 71 39.75 -12.84 29.60
N THR A 72 40.13 -14.12 29.71
CA THR A 72 40.75 -14.68 30.92
C THR A 72 42.13 -14.07 31.19
N GLN A 73 42.93 -13.79 30.15
CA GLN A 73 44.23 -13.13 30.31
C GLN A 73 44.10 -11.66 30.75
N ALA A 74 43.06 -10.95 30.28
CA ALA A 74 42.80 -9.57 30.71
C ALA A 74 42.43 -9.49 32.21
N ILE A 75 41.64 -10.43 32.72
CA ILE A 75 41.21 -10.49 34.13
C ILE A 75 42.34 -10.94 35.07
N LYS A 76 43.31 -11.73 34.59
CA LYS A 76 44.48 -12.20 35.38
C LYS A 76 45.55 -11.12 35.64
N ARG A 77 45.43 -9.91 35.07
CA ARG A 77 46.31 -8.81 35.45
C ARG A 77 45.96 -8.38 36.88
N LYS A 78 46.89 -8.63 37.81
CA LYS A 78 46.73 -8.22 39.22
C LYS A 78 46.31 -6.75 39.27
N PRO A 79 45.21 -6.39 39.93
CA PRO A 79 44.89 -4.99 40.17
C PRO A 79 46.01 -4.39 41.04
N PHE A 80 46.69 -3.38 40.51
CA PHE A 80 47.69 -2.62 41.27
C PHE A 80 46.95 -1.75 42.29
N CYS A 81 47.06 -2.10 43.57
CA CYS A 81 46.62 -1.23 44.66
C CYS A 81 47.84 -0.49 45.19
N GLU A 82 47.97 0.77 44.80
CA GLU A 82 49.09 1.64 45.20
C GLU A 82 49.18 1.80 46.72
N GLU A 83 48.02 1.83 47.39
CA GLU A 83 47.90 1.91 48.85
C GLU A 83 48.49 0.66 49.54
N CYS A 84 48.28 -0.52 48.97
CA CYS A 84 48.83 -1.77 49.51
C CYS A 84 50.35 -1.85 49.34
N ALA A 85 50.90 -1.31 48.25
CA ALA A 85 52.35 -1.25 48.05
C ALA A 85 53.00 -0.34 49.11
N GLN A 86 52.41 0.84 49.35
CA GLN A 86 52.89 1.78 50.38
C GLN A 86 52.78 1.20 51.80
N ALA A 87 51.74 0.40 52.08
CA ALA A 87 51.57 -0.26 53.37
C ALA A 87 52.67 -1.31 53.65
N SER A 88 53.08 -2.08 52.64
CA SER A 88 54.15 -3.09 52.81
C SER A 88 55.54 -2.51 53.04
N GLU A 89 55.83 -1.31 52.52
CA GLU A 89 57.11 -0.63 52.74
C GLU A 89 57.18 -0.02 54.15
N LYS A 90 56.07 0.53 54.66
CA LYS A 90 56.00 1.07 56.02
C LYS A 90 56.05 -0.01 57.09
N ALA A 91 55.59 -1.22 56.79
CA ALA A 91 55.64 -2.36 57.71
C ALA A 91 57.06 -2.98 57.85
N ASN A 92 57.98 -2.67 56.92
CA ASN A 92 59.37 -3.14 56.96
C ASN A 92 60.35 -2.08 57.50
N LYS A 93 59.85 -1.05 58.18
CA LYS A 93 60.64 0.00 58.84
C LYS A 93 60.26 0.10 60.31
#